data_AF-A0A9D1CG58-F1
#
_entry.id   AF-A0A9D1CG58-F1
#
_cell.length_a   1.000
_cell.length_b   1.000
_cell.length_c   1.000
_cell.angle_alpha   90.00
_cell.angle_beta   90.00
_cell.angle_gamma   90.00
#
_symmetry.space_group_name_H-M   'P 1'
#
loop_
_entity.id
_entity.type
_entity.pdbx_description
1 polymer ?
#
loop_
_entity_poly.entity_id
_entity_poly.type
_entity_poly.pdbx_seq_one_letter_code
_entity_poly.pdbx_strand_id
1 'polypeptide(L)'
;MEYPEKIFLYIPKSVNKNIVVLKIVSKDDEIFPNEKYELILPELDPNNKFIGVVEEIRAKIVVVRLEDKIPNKRKFSRIVVKKSIIPVGIISDNLKKPIIGILEDISLGGFKLKLSQKDFQVLKENFKDGSVAIIAIFRFLETEEERLKAKAIPVRFNEENHTVGFVFTFSFDNRNVLNIYEQVLKIEKEKD
;
A
#
# COMPACT_ATOMS: atom_id res chain seq x y z
N MET A 1 -17.21 18.53 -6.33
CA MET A 1 -16.10 19.08 -5.53
C MET A 1 -14.83 18.52 -6.13
N GLU A 2 -13.90 19.39 -6.50
CA GLU A 2 -12.55 18.98 -6.91
C GLU A 2 -11.82 18.42 -5.70
N TYR A 3 -11.22 17.25 -5.89
CA TYR A 3 -10.59 16.45 -4.84
C TYR A 3 -9.15 16.94 -4.62
N PRO A 4 -8.64 16.99 -3.39
CA PRO A 4 -7.23 17.32 -3.18
C PRO A 4 -6.35 16.20 -3.76
N GLU A 5 -5.50 16.55 -4.73
CA GLU A 5 -4.62 15.63 -5.46
C GLU A 5 -3.44 15.08 -4.63
N LYS A 6 -3.24 15.62 -3.41
CA LYS A 6 -2.07 15.34 -2.57
C LYS A 6 -2.39 14.34 -1.46
N ILE A 7 -1.65 13.22 -1.43
CA ILE A 7 -1.65 12.21 -0.37
C ILE A 7 -0.22 12.13 0.15
N PHE A 8 -0.02 12.17 1.47
CA PHE A 8 1.29 11.94 2.09
C PHE A 8 1.22 10.78 3.07
N LEU A 9 2.37 10.20 3.38
CA LEU A 9 2.43 9.02 4.23
C LEU A 9 2.71 9.35 5.68
N TYR A 10 1.92 8.73 6.55
CA TYR A 10 1.97 8.99 7.97
C TYR A 10 1.71 7.74 8.81
N ILE A 11 2.18 7.80 10.05
CA ILE A 11 1.81 6.88 11.13
C ILE A 11 0.97 7.69 12.12
N PRO A 12 -0.29 7.30 12.39
CA PRO A 12 -1.07 7.90 13.48
C PRO A 12 -0.34 7.74 14.81
N LYS A 13 -0.17 8.83 15.54
CA LYS A 13 0.43 8.86 16.88
C LYS A 13 -0.60 8.93 17.98
N SER A 14 -1.63 9.75 17.76
CA SER A 14 -2.76 9.85 18.67
C SER A 14 -3.98 10.37 17.91
N VAL A 15 -5.15 9.93 18.35
CA VAL A 15 -6.43 10.39 17.83
C VAL A 15 -7.27 10.86 19.01
N ASN A 16 -7.68 12.12 19.01
CA ASN A 16 -8.53 12.68 20.05
C ASN A 16 -9.70 13.44 19.39
N LYS A 17 -10.89 12.84 19.44
CA LYS A 17 -12.09 13.32 18.74
C LYS A 17 -11.80 13.54 17.24
N ASN A 18 -11.80 14.80 16.80
CA ASN A 18 -11.56 15.20 15.42
C ASN A 18 -10.12 15.71 15.20
N ILE A 19 -9.22 15.65 16.18
CA ILE A 19 -7.81 16.01 16.01
C ILE A 19 -6.95 14.75 15.98
N VAL A 20 -6.05 14.69 15.00
CA VAL A 20 -5.17 13.57 14.76
C VAL A 20 -3.74 14.06 14.68
N VAL A 21 -2.86 13.42 15.44
CA VAL A 21 -1.42 13.66 15.37
C VAL A 21 -0.80 12.58 14.50
N LEU A 22 -0.12 13.00 13.45
CA LEU A 22 0.44 12.16 12.41
C LEU A 22 1.96 12.31 12.41
N LYS A 23 2.70 11.21 12.38
CA LYS A 23 4.14 11.24 12.09
C LYS A 23 4.33 10.99 10.60
N ILE A 24 4.82 11.98 9.86
CA ILE A 24 5.18 11.85 8.45
C ILE A 24 6.33 10.85 8.33
N VAL A 25 6.17 9.92 7.38
CA VAL A 25 7.18 8.91 7.07
C VAL A 25 7.65 8.93 5.61
N SER A 26 6.95 9.60 4.69
CA SER A 26 7.52 9.89 3.36
C SER A 26 8.69 10.88 3.47
N LYS A 27 9.63 10.78 2.52
CA LYS A 27 10.64 11.80 2.30
C LYS A 27 10.05 12.83 1.33
N ASP A 28 9.87 14.03 1.84
CA ASP A 28 9.82 15.28 1.06
C ASP A 28 8.56 15.54 0.20
N ASP A 29 7.38 15.12 0.64
CA ASP A 29 6.14 15.80 0.20
C ASP A 29 6.00 17.12 0.97
N GLU A 30 5.86 18.24 0.25
CA GLU A 30 5.57 19.54 0.84
C GLU A 30 4.15 19.54 1.43
N ILE A 31 4.07 19.23 2.72
CA ILE A 31 2.84 19.38 3.51
C ILE A 31 2.78 20.81 3.98
N PHE A 32 1.66 21.48 3.73
CA PHE A 32 1.47 22.89 4.05
C PHE A 32 0.43 23.08 5.15
N PRO A 33 0.65 24.02 6.08
CA PRO A 33 -0.39 24.45 7.02
C PRO A 33 -1.62 24.96 6.27
N ASN A 34 -2.80 24.66 6.81
CA ASN A 34 -4.12 25.00 6.29
C ASN A 34 -4.51 24.34 4.95
N GLU A 35 -3.68 23.46 4.38
CA GLU A 35 -4.08 22.64 3.23
C GLU A 35 -4.93 21.44 3.67
N LYS A 36 -5.80 20.99 2.76
CA LYS A 36 -6.67 19.82 2.91
C LYS A 36 -6.01 18.59 2.29
N TYR A 37 -5.99 17.50 3.04
CA TYR A 37 -5.45 16.20 2.61
C TYR A 37 -6.44 15.07 2.86
N GLU A 38 -6.40 14.06 1.99
CA GLU A 38 -7.09 12.81 2.26
C GLU A 38 -6.33 11.98 3.29
N LEU A 39 -7.03 11.61 4.36
CA LEU A 39 -6.52 10.73 5.41
C LEU A 39 -7.34 9.45 5.45
N ILE A 40 -6.63 8.33 5.57
CA ILE A 40 -7.18 7.01 5.87
C ILE A 40 -6.76 6.64 7.29
N LEU A 41 -7.73 6.54 8.18
CA LEU A 41 -7.52 6.22 9.59
C LEU A 41 -8.37 4.98 9.93
N PRO A 42 -7.89 3.76 9.58
CA PRO A 42 -8.69 2.54 9.72
C PRO A 42 -9.15 2.26 11.15
N GLU A 43 -8.41 2.79 12.12
CA GLU A 43 -8.65 2.64 13.56
C GLU A 43 -9.83 3.50 14.05
N LEU A 44 -10.13 4.58 13.33
CA LEU A 44 -11.33 5.40 13.55
C LEU A 44 -12.53 4.88 12.77
N ASP A 45 -12.31 4.60 11.48
CA ASP A 45 -13.36 4.11 10.59
C ASP A 45 -12.74 3.37 9.41
N PRO A 46 -12.84 2.03 9.36
CA PRO A 46 -12.24 1.25 8.29
C PRO A 46 -12.94 1.47 6.94
N ASN A 47 -14.14 2.05 6.90
CA ASN A 47 -14.96 2.17 5.68
C ASN A 47 -15.01 3.57 5.10
N ASN A 48 -14.39 4.55 5.75
CA ASN A 48 -14.41 5.95 5.34
C ASN A 48 -12.99 6.52 5.20
N LYS A 49 -12.82 7.47 4.27
CA LYS A 49 -11.70 8.40 4.29
C LYS A 49 -12.13 9.63 5.08
N PHE A 50 -11.15 10.41 5.50
CA PHE A 50 -11.36 11.69 6.15
C PHE A 50 -10.69 12.78 5.33
N ILE A 51 -11.32 13.95 5.25
CA ILE A 51 -10.63 15.16 4.81
C ILE A 51 -10.07 15.84 6.05
N GLY A 52 -8.75 15.97 6.09
CA GLY A 52 -8.03 16.60 7.19
C GLY A 52 -7.42 17.93 6.78
N VAL A 53 -7.59 18.97 7.60
CA VAL A 53 -6.89 20.26 7.47
C VAL A 53 -5.67 20.26 8.36
N VAL A 54 -4.50 20.53 7.81
CA VAL A 54 -3.26 20.64 8.61
C VAL A 54 -3.32 21.90 9.46
N GLU A 55 -3.32 21.74 10.78
CA GLU A 55 -3.29 22.88 11.72
C GLU A 55 -1.85 23.26 12.07
N GLU A 56 -0.97 22.28 12.20
CA GLU A 56 0.40 22.51 12.66
C GLU A 56 1.38 21.49 12.08
N ILE A 57 2.59 21.95 11.77
CA ILE A 57 3.72 21.11 11.34
C ILE A 57 4.91 21.37 12.27
N ARG A 58 5.36 20.33 12.96
CA ARG A 58 6.55 20.34 13.82
C ARG A 58 7.51 19.26 13.37
N ALA A 59 8.54 19.62 12.61
CA ALA A 59 9.47 18.68 12.00
C ALA A 59 8.72 17.59 11.20
N LYS A 60 8.72 16.33 11.66
CA LYS A 60 7.99 15.22 11.03
C LYS A 60 6.65 14.90 11.70
N ILE A 61 6.12 15.79 12.54
CA ILE A 61 4.83 15.64 13.20
C ILE A 61 3.87 16.66 12.59
N VAL A 62 2.68 16.20 12.24
CA VAL A 62 1.60 17.02 11.70
C VAL A 62 0.37 16.85 12.59
N VAL A 63 -0.22 17.96 12.98
CA VAL A 63 -1.52 17.98 13.66
C VAL A 63 -2.57 18.28 12.62
N VAL A 64 -3.57 17.40 12.50
CA VAL A 64 -4.62 17.50 11.49
C VAL A 64 -5.98 17.48 12.15
N ARG A 65 -6.83 18.45 11.78
CA ARG A 65 -8.25 18.46 12.14
C ARG A 65 -9.08 17.80 11.04
N LEU A 66 -9.82 16.76 11.41
CA LEU A 66 -10.75 16.06 10.52
C LEU A 66 -12.03 16.89 10.36
N GLU A 67 -12.39 17.22 9.11
CA GLU A 67 -13.58 18.00 8.78
C GLU A 67 -14.70 17.11 8.23
N ASP A 68 -14.39 16.30 7.22
CA ASP A 68 -15.41 15.51 6.50
C ASP A 68 -15.09 14.02 6.52
N LYS A 69 -16.15 13.20 6.48
CA LYS A 69 -16.08 11.75 6.23
C LYS A 69 -16.58 11.46 4.82
N ILE A 70 -15.77 10.74 4.04
CA ILE A 70 -16.13 10.37 2.66
C ILE A 70 -16.27 8.85 2.57
N PRO A 71 -17.42 8.33 2.07
CA PRO A 71 -17.62 6.92 1.80
C PRO A 71 -16.51 6.35 0.94
N ASN A 72 -15.75 5.42 1.52
CA ASN A 72 -14.54 4.92 0.90
C ASN A 72 -14.85 3.69 0.05
N LYS A 73 -15.17 3.88 -1.24
CA LYS A 73 -15.26 2.72 -2.15
C LYS A 73 -13.90 2.02 -2.30
N ARG A 74 -12.76 2.71 -2.10
CA ARG A 74 -11.40 2.15 -2.14
C ARG A 74 -10.39 2.92 -1.28
N LYS A 75 -9.79 2.23 -0.30
CA LYS A 75 -8.94 2.85 0.73
C LYS A 75 -7.77 3.66 0.19
N PHE A 76 -6.99 3.14 -0.76
CA PHE A 76 -5.81 3.83 -1.29
C PHE A 76 -5.82 3.86 -2.83
N SER A 77 -5.28 4.93 -3.42
CA SER A 77 -5.07 5.04 -4.88
C SER A 77 -4.13 3.95 -5.37
N ARG A 78 -4.41 3.39 -6.55
CA ARG A 78 -3.62 2.33 -7.17
C ARG A 78 -2.76 2.88 -8.30
N ILE A 79 -1.51 2.46 -8.34
CA ILE A 79 -0.63 2.58 -9.49
C ILE A 79 -0.80 1.29 -10.29
N VAL A 80 -1.15 1.41 -11.57
CA VAL A 80 -1.13 0.29 -12.51
C VAL A 80 0.26 0.23 -13.11
N VAL A 81 0.92 -0.93 -13.01
CA VAL A 81 2.25 -1.13 -13.58
C VAL A 81 2.08 -1.49 -15.06
N LYS A 82 2.59 -0.64 -15.94
CA LYS A 82 2.45 -0.80 -17.41
C LYS A 82 3.80 -0.81 -18.12
N LYS A 83 4.79 -0.08 -17.61
CA LYS A 83 6.06 0.17 -18.31
C LYS A 83 7.18 -0.75 -17.86
N SER A 84 7.06 -1.34 -16.67
CA SER A 84 8.13 -2.11 -16.03
C SER A 84 7.66 -3.51 -15.67
N ILE A 85 8.63 -4.43 -15.60
CA ILE A 85 8.39 -5.79 -15.12
C ILE A 85 9.00 -5.87 -13.73
N ILE A 86 8.15 -5.89 -12.72
CA ILE A 86 8.57 -5.99 -11.31
C ILE A 86 8.19 -7.38 -10.80
N PRO A 87 9.16 -8.32 -10.71
CA PRO A 87 8.92 -9.64 -10.15
C PRO A 87 8.68 -9.55 -8.65
N VAL A 88 7.68 -10.29 -8.18
CA VAL A 88 7.36 -10.41 -6.75
C VAL A 88 7.40 -11.88 -6.37
N GLY A 89 8.34 -12.22 -5.49
CA GLY A 89 8.48 -13.54 -4.89
C GLY A 89 7.59 -13.70 -3.67
N ILE A 90 6.83 -14.78 -3.60
CA ILE A 90 5.98 -15.16 -2.48
C ILE A 90 6.62 -16.32 -1.73
N ILE A 91 6.86 -16.13 -0.44
CA ILE A 91 7.43 -17.14 0.46
C ILE A 91 6.50 -17.34 1.65
N SER A 92 6.28 -18.60 2.01
CA SER A 92 5.51 -19.02 3.18
C SER A 92 5.94 -20.41 3.60
N ASP A 93 5.82 -20.73 4.88
CA ASP A 93 6.09 -22.08 5.42
C ASP A 93 5.15 -23.14 4.81
N ASN A 94 3.97 -22.72 4.34
CA ASN A 94 3.02 -23.59 3.67
C ASN A 94 3.39 -23.87 2.20
N LEU A 95 4.45 -23.25 1.67
CA LEU A 95 4.91 -23.45 0.31
C LEU A 95 6.20 -24.26 0.27
N LYS A 96 6.20 -25.37 -0.48
CA LYS A 96 7.41 -26.19 -0.70
C LYS A 96 8.51 -25.44 -1.45
N LYS A 97 8.14 -24.45 -2.28
CA LYS A 97 9.05 -23.61 -3.07
C LYS A 97 8.48 -22.19 -3.18
N PRO A 98 9.32 -21.16 -3.31
CA PRO A 98 8.85 -19.80 -3.60
C PRO A 98 8.06 -19.75 -4.90
N ILE A 99 7.04 -18.90 -4.91
CA ILE A 99 6.24 -18.59 -6.10
C ILE A 99 6.66 -17.23 -6.62
N ILE A 100 6.70 -17.03 -7.94
CA ILE A 100 7.05 -15.74 -8.54
C ILE A 100 5.88 -15.27 -9.39
N GLY A 101 5.45 -14.04 -9.16
CA GLY A 101 4.48 -13.34 -9.99
C GLY A 101 5.03 -12.04 -10.54
N ILE A 102 4.30 -11.44 -11.46
CA ILE A 102 4.57 -10.09 -11.97
C ILE A 102 3.56 -9.13 -11.37
N LEU A 103 4.05 -7.98 -10.89
CA LEU A 103 3.22 -6.92 -10.32
C LEU A 103 2.35 -6.27 -11.40
N GLU A 104 1.03 -6.28 -11.22
CA GLU A 104 0.05 -5.65 -12.13
C GLU A 104 -0.41 -4.29 -11.60
N ASP A 105 -0.70 -4.21 -10.29
CA ASP A 105 -1.04 -2.95 -9.64
C ASP A 105 -0.63 -2.97 -8.16
N ILE A 106 -0.38 -1.78 -7.61
CA ILE A 106 -0.07 -1.59 -6.19
C ILE A 106 -0.75 -0.35 -5.63
N SER A 107 -1.09 -0.41 -4.35
CA SER A 107 -1.48 0.70 -3.50
C SER A 107 -0.80 0.54 -2.15
N LEU A 108 -0.89 1.55 -1.31
CA LEU A 108 -0.43 1.43 0.08
C LEU A 108 -1.18 0.35 0.88
N GLY A 109 -2.40 -0.02 0.46
CA GLY A 109 -3.19 -1.06 1.11
C GLY A 109 -2.88 -2.49 0.64
N GLY A 110 -2.18 -2.66 -0.48
CA GLY A 110 -1.98 -3.97 -1.08
C GLY A 110 -1.65 -3.91 -2.55
N PHE A 111 -1.50 -5.08 -3.17
CA PHE A 111 -1.04 -5.22 -4.55
C PHE A 111 -1.73 -6.37 -5.26
N LYS A 112 -1.58 -6.44 -6.58
CA LYS A 112 -2.07 -7.52 -7.42
C LYS A 112 -0.92 -8.13 -8.22
N LEU A 113 -0.84 -9.46 -8.20
CA LEU A 113 0.09 -10.20 -9.05
C LEU A 113 -0.64 -10.95 -10.14
N LYS A 114 0.00 -11.04 -11.30
CA LYS A 114 -0.27 -12.05 -12.33
C LYS A 114 0.69 -13.21 -12.15
N LEU A 115 0.16 -14.43 -12.22
CA LEU A 115 0.89 -15.66 -11.96
C LEU A 115 0.81 -16.60 -13.16
N SER A 116 1.71 -17.57 -13.21
CA SER A 116 1.52 -18.76 -14.05
C SER A 116 0.29 -19.53 -13.56
N GLN A 117 -0.39 -20.25 -14.46
CA GLN A 117 -1.54 -21.09 -14.08
C GLN A 117 -1.18 -22.09 -12.96
N LYS A 118 0.01 -22.69 -13.04
CA LYS A 118 0.50 -23.62 -12.03
C LYS A 118 0.63 -22.96 -10.67
N ASP A 119 1.32 -21.83 -10.59
CA ASP A 119 1.57 -21.14 -9.31
C ASP A 119 0.29 -20.53 -8.73
N PHE A 120 -0.63 -20.08 -9.60
CA PHE A 120 -1.95 -19.64 -9.20
C PHE A 120 -2.72 -20.75 -8.47
N GLN A 121 -2.74 -21.97 -9.02
CA GLN A 121 -3.42 -23.09 -8.37
C GLN A 121 -2.75 -23.46 -7.04
N VAL A 122 -1.41 -23.48 -6.98
CA VAL A 122 -0.70 -23.74 -5.73
C VAL A 122 -1.07 -22.70 -4.66
N LEU A 123 -1.07 -21.40 -4.97
CA LEU A 123 -1.49 -20.38 -4.01
C LEU A 123 -2.96 -20.53 -3.62
N LYS A 124 -3.83 -20.86 -4.57
CA LYS A 124 -5.25 -21.05 -4.29
C LYS A 124 -5.48 -22.22 -3.34
N GLU A 125 -4.90 -23.37 -3.61
CA GLU A 125 -5.02 -24.57 -2.77
C GLU A 125 -4.50 -24.36 -1.34
N ASN A 126 -3.44 -23.58 -1.17
CA ASN A 126 -2.81 -23.36 0.14
C ASN A 126 -3.39 -22.18 0.93
N PHE A 127 -4.09 -21.23 0.29
CA PHE A 127 -4.45 -19.96 0.93
C PHE A 127 -5.86 -19.42 0.61
N LYS A 128 -6.75 -20.20 -0.02
CA LYS A 128 -8.11 -19.75 -0.43
C LYS A 128 -8.93 -19.13 0.70
N ASP A 129 -8.71 -19.57 1.94
CA ASP A 129 -9.48 -19.14 3.11
C ASP A 129 -8.87 -17.94 3.86
N GLY A 130 -7.81 -17.31 3.32
CA GLY A 130 -7.33 -16.00 3.78
C GLY A 130 -6.63 -15.98 5.14
N SER A 131 -6.26 -17.14 5.69
CA SER A 131 -5.89 -17.25 7.11
C SER A 131 -4.41 -17.04 7.46
N VAL A 132 -3.51 -16.97 6.47
CA VAL A 132 -2.05 -16.99 6.73
C VAL A 132 -1.33 -15.85 6.04
N ALA A 133 -0.60 -15.07 6.83
CA ALA A 133 0.30 -14.04 6.34
C ALA A 133 1.51 -14.68 5.63
N ILE A 134 1.81 -14.18 4.45
CA ILE A 134 2.96 -14.55 3.62
C ILE A 134 4.00 -13.43 3.62
N ILE A 135 5.21 -13.73 3.15
CA ILE A 135 6.22 -12.72 2.84
C ILE A 135 6.25 -12.51 1.32
N ALA A 136 6.00 -11.28 0.90
CA ALA A 136 6.18 -10.82 -0.47
C ALA A 136 7.53 -10.10 -0.61
N ILE A 137 8.32 -10.46 -1.60
CA ILE A 137 9.64 -9.90 -1.90
C ILE A 137 9.58 -9.25 -3.28
N PHE A 138 9.62 -7.93 -3.32
CA PHE A 138 9.63 -7.12 -4.53
C PHE A 138 11.07 -6.98 -5.01
N ARG A 139 11.32 -7.31 -6.26
CA ARG A 139 12.64 -7.16 -6.89
C ARG A 139 12.58 -6.01 -7.89
N PHE A 140 13.38 -4.98 -7.65
CA PHE A 140 13.48 -3.82 -8.52
C PHE A 140 14.80 -3.94 -9.28
N LEU A 141 14.71 -4.24 -10.58
CA LEU A 141 15.90 -4.47 -11.41
C LEU A 141 16.54 -3.16 -11.85
N GLU A 142 15.78 -2.07 -11.82
CA GLU A 142 16.18 -0.74 -12.25
C GLU A 142 16.82 0.12 -11.14
N THR A 143 16.96 -0.40 -9.91
CA THR A 143 17.41 0.40 -8.75
C THR A 143 18.51 -0.28 -7.94
N GLU A 144 19.32 0.51 -7.22
CA GLU A 144 20.30 0.00 -6.24
C GLU A 144 19.64 -0.75 -5.07
N GLU A 145 18.37 -0.44 -4.76
CA GLU A 145 17.56 -1.23 -3.83
C GLU A 145 17.09 -2.52 -4.49
N GLU A 146 17.95 -3.54 -4.53
CA GLU A 146 17.66 -4.75 -5.30
C GLU A 146 16.37 -5.45 -4.85
N ARG A 147 16.03 -5.38 -3.55
CA ARG A 147 14.91 -6.13 -2.95
C ARG A 147 14.29 -5.43 -1.74
N LEU A 148 12.97 -5.31 -1.74
CA LEU A 148 12.19 -4.90 -0.57
C LEU A 148 11.17 -5.99 -0.20
N LYS A 149 10.82 -6.09 1.09
CA LYS A 149 9.95 -7.16 1.59
C LYS A 149 8.78 -6.61 2.40
N ALA A 150 7.61 -7.20 2.25
CA ALA A 150 6.44 -6.87 3.03
C ALA A 150 5.63 -8.11 3.38
N LYS A 151 4.99 -8.10 4.55
CA LYS A 151 4.01 -9.13 4.92
C LYS A 151 2.67 -8.82 4.26
N ALA A 152 2.03 -9.83 3.71
CA ALA A 152 0.75 -9.69 3.02
C ALA A 152 -0.15 -10.91 3.22
N ILE A 153 -1.43 -10.75 2.96
CA ILE A 153 -2.42 -11.83 2.97
C ILE A 153 -3.07 -11.90 1.58
N PRO A 154 -3.10 -13.06 0.92
CA PRO A 154 -3.88 -13.23 -0.31
C PRO A 154 -5.38 -13.14 0.02
N VAL A 155 -6.12 -12.32 -0.71
CA VAL A 155 -7.54 -12.03 -0.40
C VAL A 155 -8.50 -12.23 -1.56
N ARG A 156 -8.00 -12.28 -2.81
CA ARG A 156 -8.86 -12.38 -3.99
C ARG A 156 -8.17 -13.12 -5.11
N PHE A 157 -8.71 -14.26 -5.49
CA PHE A 157 -8.26 -15.07 -6.60
C PHE A 157 -9.17 -14.83 -7.81
N ASN A 158 -8.59 -14.49 -8.96
CA ASN A 158 -9.31 -14.38 -10.22
C ASN A 158 -8.80 -15.44 -11.21
N GLU A 159 -9.66 -16.40 -11.50
CA GLU A 159 -9.33 -17.57 -12.33
C GLU A 159 -9.20 -17.23 -13.81
N GLU A 160 -9.98 -16.28 -14.31
CA GLU A 160 -10.05 -15.94 -15.74
C GLU A 160 -8.69 -15.49 -16.29
N ASN A 161 -7.95 -14.72 -15.50
CA ASN A 161 -6.69 -14.09 -15.87
C ASN A 161 -5.54 -14.43 -14.91
N HIS A 162 -5.74 -15.45 -14.05
CA HIS A 162 -4.74 -15.97 -13.11
C HIS A 162 -4.08 -14.87 -12.25
N THR A 163 -4.91 -13.95 -11.74
CA THR A 163 -4.43 -12.85 -10.89
C THR A 163 -4.83 -13.05 -9.43
N VAL A 164 -3.96 -12.63 -8.53
CA VAL A 164 -4.20 -12.69 -7.08
C VAL A 164 -4.00 -11.31 -6.47
N GLY A 165 -5.01 -10.84 -5.74
CA GLY A 165 -4.94 -9.64 -4.92
C GLY A 165 -4.44 -9.97 -3.51
N PHE A 166 -3.54 -9.14 -3.01
CA PHE A 166 -2.93 -9.23 -1.69
C PHE A 166 -3.19 -7.94 -0.91
N VAL A 167 -3.38 -8.06 0.40
CA VAL A 167 -3.47 -6.92 1.33
C VAL A 167 -2.23 -6.91 2.20
N PHE A 168 -1.58 -5.76 2.35
CA PHE A 168 -0.45 -5.64 3.27
C PHE A 168 -0.94 -5.75 4.71
N THR A 169 -0.24 -6.52 5.53
CA THR A 169 -0.51 -6.52 6.97
C THR A 169 0.19 -5.31 7.57
N PHE A 170 -0.55 -4.22 7.74
CA PHE A 170 -0.04 -3.02 8.42
C PHE A 170 0.39 -3.40 9.84
N SER A 171 1.70 -3.45 10.08
CA SER A 171 2.32 -3.82 11.35
C SER A 171 3.54 -2.91 11.57
N PHE A 172 4.38 -3.16 12.57
CA PHE A 172 5.51 -2.30 12.93
C PHE A 172 6.50 -2.00 11.78
N ASP A 173 6.43 -2.73 10.65
CA ASP A 173 7.29 -2.60 9.46
C ASP A 173 6.64 -1.84 8.28
N ASN A 174 5.73 -0.90 8.55
CA ASN A 174 5.06 -0.07 7.53
C ASN A 174 6.02 0.73 6.64
N ARG A 175 7.30 0.89 7.01
CA ARG A 175 8.31 1.61 6.20
C ARG A 175 8.61 0.86 4.90
N ASN A 176 8.68 -0.47 4.93
CA ASN A 176 8.96 -1.23 3.71
C ASN A 176 7.81 -1.17 2.70
N VAL A 177 6.55 -1.18 3.15
CA VAL A 177 5.37 -1.01 2.27
C VAL A 177 5.43 0.33 1.55
N LEU A 178 5.79 1.37 2.28
CA LEU A 178 6.00 2.70 1.74
C LEU A 178 7.13 2.69 0.71
N ASN A 179 8.34 2.23 1.08
CA ASN A 179 9.48 2.21 0.16
C ASN A 179 9.14 1.43 -1.12
N ILE A 180 8.44 0.29 -1.02
CA ILE A 180 7.95 -0.47 -2.18
C ILE A 180 7.06 0.41 -3.06
N TYR A 181 6.08 1.08 -2.48
CA TYR A 181 5.15 1.94 -3.23
C TYR A 181 5.88 3.11 -3.92
N GLU A 182 6.79 3.79 -3.22
CA GLU A 182 7.61 4.87 -3.77
C GLU A 182 8.51 4.38 -4.91
N GLN A 183 9.17 3.22 -4.77
CA GLN A 183 10.01 2.66 -5.83
C GLN A 183 9.19 2.29 -7.07
N VAL A 184 8.01 1.68 -6.91
CA VAL A 184 7.11 1.40 -8.05
C VAL A 184 6.70 2.70 -8.74
N LEU A 185 6.34 3.73 -7.95
CA LEU A 185 5.94 5.04 -8.48
C LEU A 185 7.08 5.69 -9.27
N LYS A 186 8.30 5.66 -8.73
CA LYS A 186 9.51 6.20 -9.35
C LYS A 186 9.78 5.51 -10.68
N ILE A 187 9.86 4.19 -10.68
CA ILE A 187 10.15 3.38 -11.87
C ILE A 187 9.12 3.60 -12.99
N GLU A 188 7.83 3.72 -12.66
CA GLU A 188 6.79 3.95 -13.67
C GLU A 188 6.75 5.38 -14.20
N LYS A 189 7.27 6.36 -13.44
CA LYS A 189 7.38 7.77 -13.85
C LYS A 189 8.67 8.08 -14.64
N GLU A 190 9.79 7.44 -14.31
CA GLU A 190 11.09 7.72 -14.95
C GLU A 190 11.25 7.15 -16.37
N LYS A 191 10.30 6.32 -16.85
CA LYS A 191 10.28 5.78 -18.22
C LYS A 191 9.51 6.66 -19.22
N ASP A 192 9.37 7.96 -18.96
CA ASP A 192 8.89 8.98 -19.91
C ASP A 192 10.07 9.83 -20.42
#